data_AF-A0A8E2LP74-F1
#
_entry.id   AF-A0A8E2LP74-F1
#
_cell.length_a   1.000
_cell.length_b   1.000
_cell.length_c   1.000
_cell.angle_alpha   90.00
_cell.angle_beta   90.00
_cell.angle_gamma   90.00
#
_symmetry.space_group_name_H-M   'P 1'
#
loop_
_entity.id
_entity.type
_entity.pdbx_description
1 polymer ?
#
loop_
_entity_poly.entity_id
_entity_poly.type
_entity_poly.pdbx_seq_one_letter_code
_entity_poly.pdbx_strand_id
1 'polypeptide(L)'
;MKTLLGVLDEDATALKYNSVLWPGFKFNAHADANGLLESAGYTHTEHTSLDVESPAQLAAWSCDIPEFDERFGPAIRRTKRPLFDDILPAEETYEFLWNEDRYGAEFLWGLFLQASMVWD
;
A
#
# COMPACT_ATOMS: atom_id res chain seq x y z
N MET A 1 -18.37 8.12 12.37
CA MET A 1 -17.69 7.27 11.36
C MET A 1 -18.62 6.19 10.82
N LYS A 2 -19.26 5.37 11.69
CA LYS A 2 -20.13 4.25 11.29
C LYS A 2 -21.33 4.63 10.40
N THR A 3 -22.00 5.76 10.66
CA THR A 3 -23.11 6.25 9.81
C THR A 3 -22.66 6.83 8.46
N LEU A 4 -21.39 7.27 8.34
CA LEU A 4 -20.89 7.93 7.14
C LEU A 4 -20.48 6.92 6.03
N LEU A 5 -20.32 5.65 6.41
CA LEU A 5 -19.79 4.58 5.54
C LEU A 5 -20.84 3.52 5.17
N GLY A 6 -22.11 3.70 5.56
CA GLY A 6 -23.19 2.76 5.23
C GLY A 6 -23.04 1.36 5.87
N VAL A 7 -22.22 1.24 6.91
CA VAL A 7 -22.01 -0.03 7.62
C VAL A 7 -23.20 -0.26 8.56
N LEU A 8 -24.08 -1.20 8.18
CA LEU A 8 -25.30 -1.54 8.91
C LEU A 8 -25.07 -2.47 10.12
N ASP A 9 -23.88 -3.05 10.22
CA ASP A 9 -23.47 -3.95 11.31
C ASP A 9 -22.65 -3.19 12.35
N GLU A 10 -23.14 -3.13 13.59
CA GLU A 10 -22.51 -2.38 14.68
C GLU A 10 -21.17 -2.99 15.14
N ASP A 11 -20.96 -4.28 14.88
CA ASP A 11 -19.77 -5.05 15.28
C ASP A 11 -18.72 -5.18 14.17
N ALA A 12 -18.96 -4.59 13.00
CA ALA A 12 -18.02 -4.66 11.88
C ALA A 12 -16.68 -3.97 12.21
N THR A 13 -15.60 -4.76 12.22
CA THR A 13 -14.22 -4.31 12.45
C THR A 13 -13.46 -3.98 11.17
N ALA A 14 -14.08 -4.20 10.00
CA ALA A 14 -13.47 -3.92 8.71
C ALA A 14 -14.48 -3.40 7.69
N LEU A 15 -14.05 -2.45 6.87
CA LEU A 15 -14.75 -2.00 5.67
C LEU A 15 -13.92 -2.39 4.45
N LYS A 16 -14.60 -2.96 3.45
CA LYS A 16 -13.97 -3.49 2.24
C LYS A 16 -14.81 -3.18 1.01
N TYR A 17 -14.21 -2.60 -0.03
CA TYR A 17 -14.89 -2.36 -1.30
C TYR A 17 -13.91 -2.39 -2.48
N ASN A 18 -14.41 -2.79 -3.66
CA ASN A 18 -13.62 -2.75 -4.88
C ASN A 18 -13.43 -1.31 -5.34
N SER A 19 -12.19 -0.95 -5.65
CA SER A 19 -11.84 0.41 -6.04
C SER A 19 -12.38 0.72 -7.45
N VAL A 20 -12.96 1.91 -7.60
CA VAL A 20 -13.34 2.45 -8.92
C VAL A 20 -12.16 3.22 -9.55
N LEU A 21 -11.32 3.84 -8.72
CA LEU A 21 -10.18 4.64 -9.17
C LEU A 21 -9.00 3.78 -9.62
N TRP A 22 -8.82 2.63 -8.98
CA TRP A 22 -7.78 1.65 -9.29
C TRP A 22 -8.43 0.29 -9.58
N PRO A 23 -8.87 0.04 -10.83
CA PRO A 23 -9.45 -1.24 -11.21
C PRO A 23 -8.52 -2.39 -10.86
N GLY A 24 -9.06 -3.50 -10.36
CA GLY A 24 -8.27 -4.63 -9.87
C GLY A 24 -7.83 -4.51 -8.42
N PHE A 25 -7.94 -3.34 -7.79
CA PHE A 25 -7.62 -3.15 -6.38
C PHE A 25 -8.86 -3.09 -5.49
N LYS A 26 -8.68 -3.47 -4.24
CA LYS A 26 -9.68 -3.41 -3.18
C LYS A 26 -9.19 -2.54 -2.06
N PHE A 27 -10.02 -1.59 -1.64
CA PHE A 27 -9.77 -0.84 -0.43
C PHE A 27 -10.14 -1.68 0.78
N ASN A 28 -9.27 -1.69 1.77
CA ASN A 28 -9.45 -2.33 3.05
C ASN A 28 -9.20 -1.29 4.14
N ALA A 29 -10.14 -1.16 5.07
CA ALA A 29 -9.99 -0.37 6.28
C ALA A 29 -10.32 -1.23 7.49
N HIS A 30 -9.51 -1.14 8.53
CA HIS A 30 -9.66 -1.91 9.76
C HIS A 30 -9.71 -0.98 10.96
N ALA A 31 -10.63 -1.27 11.88
CA ALA A 31 -10.75 -0.57 13.14
C ALA A 31 -9.96 -1.29 14.25
N ASP A 32 -9.43 -0.52 15.20
CA ASP A 32 -8.82 -1.03 16.42
C ASP A 32 -9.89 -1.56 17.40
N ALA A 33 -9.43 -2.05 18.55
CA ALA A 33 -10.31 -2.53 19.63
C ALA A 33 -11.27 -1.45 20.19
N ASN A 34 -10.99 -0.17 19.95
CA ASN A 34 -11.82 0.97 20.37
C ASN A 34 -12.79 1.43 19.26
N GLY A 35 -12.76 0.78 18.08
CA GLY A 35 -13.57 1.15 16.93
C GLY A 35 -13.04 2.38 16.17
N LEU A 36 -11.79 2.80 16.43
CA LEU A 36 -11.11 3.86 15.68
C LEU A 36 -10.38 3.27 14.48
N LEU A 37 -10.23 4.03 13.39
CA LEU A 37 -9.50 3.56 12.20
C LEU A 37 -8.02 3.32 12.53
N GLU A 38 -7.59 2.06 12.45
CA GLU A 38 -6.22 1.63 12.74
C GLU A 38 -5.37 1.57 11.48
N SER A 39 -5.92 0.97 10.42
CA SER A 39 -5.24 0.82 9.14
C SER A 39 -6.21 0.98 7.99
N ALA A 40 -5.69 1.49 6.88
CA ALA A 40 -6.41 1.58 5.63
C ALA A 40 -5.42 1.54 4.47
N GLY A 41 -5.81 0.91 3.37
CA GLY A 41 -5.00 0.81 2.17
C GLY A 41 -5.64 -0.06 1.09
N TYR A 42 -5.02 -0.06 -0.07
CA TYR A 42 -5.40 -0.88 -1.20
C TYR A 42 -4.54 -2.15 -1.25
N THR A 43 -5.16 -3.24 -1.66
CA THR A 43 -4.47 -4.47 -2.04
C THR A 43 -5.04 -4.93 -3.37
N HIS A 44 -4.21 -5.55 -4.20
CA HIS A 44 -4.67 -6.10 -5.45
C HIS A 44 -5.62 -7.28 -5.18
N THR A 45 -6.66 -7.43 -6.01
CA THR A 45 -7.71 -8.45 -5.81
C THR A 45 -7.29 -9.82 -6.35
N GLU A 46 -6.47 -9.82 -7.38
CA GLU A 46 -5.92 -10.99 -8.02
C GLU A 46 -4.41 -10.85 -8.06
N HIS A 47 -3.69 -11.76 -7.44
CA HIS A 47 -2.24 -11.75 -7.41
C HIS A 47 -1.69 -11.85 -8.84
N THR A 48 -0.99 -10.80 -9.29
CA THR A 48 -0.40 -10.74 -10.63
C THR A 48 1.10 -10.55 -10.51
N SER A 49 1.87 -11.52 -10.97
CA SER A 49 3.33 -11.40 -10.98
C SER A 49 3.78 -10.25 -11.88
N LEU A 50 4.73 -9.45 -11.38
CA LEU A 50 5.24 -8.27 -12.08
C LEU A 50 6.27 -8.68 -13.15
N ASP A 51 6.00 -8.35 -14.41
CA ASP A 51 6.88 -8.64 -15.55
C ASP A 51 7.69 -7.40 -15.96
N VAL A 52 8.60 -6.99 -15.08
CA VAL A 52 9.53 -5.87 -15.31
C VAL A 52 10.94 -6.27 -14.90
N GLU A 53 11.95 -5.69 -15.54
CA GLU A 53 13.37 -5.98 -15.31
C GLU A 53 13.99 -5.08 -14.23
N SER A 54 13.31 -4.03 -13.80
CA SER A 54 13.82 -3.10 -12.77
C SER A 54 12.68 -2.45 -11.99
N PRO A 55 12.87 -2.13 -10.68
CA PRO A 55 11.90 -1.37 -9.90
C PRO A 55 11.52 -0.03 -10.54
N ALA A 56 12.46 0.61 -11.25
CA ALA A 56 12.24 1.90 -11.90
C ALA A 56 11.33 1.83 -13.14
N GLN A 57 11.01 0.62 -13.63
CA GLN A 57 10.09 0.41 -14.76
C GLN A 57 8.63 0.28 -14.31
N LEU A 58 8.36 0.12 -13.02
CA LEU A 58 7.00 0.07 -12.50
C LEU A 58 6.31 1.42 -12.70
N ALA A 59 5.06 1.37 -13.16
CA ALA A 59 4.22 2.56 -13.22
C ALA A 59 3.65 2.85 -11.83
N ALA A 60 3.48 4.14 -11.49
CA ALA A 60 2.75 4.49 -10.28
C ALA A 60 1.37 3.80 -10.27
N TRP A 61 0.99 3.30 -9.10
CA TRP A 61 -0.25 2.59 -8.81
C TRP A 61 -0.38 1.19 -9.43
N SER A 62 0.70 0.63 -10.00
CA SER A 62 0.62 -0.62 -10.75
C SER A 62 0.55 -1.87 -9.88
N CYS A 63 1.03 -1.82 -8.64
CA CYS A 63 1.12 -2.99 -7.77
C CYS A 63 0.98 -2.59 -6.30
N ASP A 64 0.71 -3.60 -5.46
CA ASP A 64 0.79 -3.47 -4.01
C ASP A 64 2.13 -4.00 -3.44
N ILE A 65 2.27 -3.91 -2.12
CA ILE A 65 3.49 -4.31 -1.41
C ILE A 65 3.78 -5.82 -1.55
N PRO A 66 2.81 -6.75 -1.38
CA PRO A 66 3.05 -8.17 -1.62
C PRO A 66 3.60 -8.50 -3.02
N GLU A 67 3.03 -7.91 -4.07
CA GLU A 67 3.51 -8.13 -5.45
C GLU A 67 4.91 -7.55 -5.66
N PHE A 68 5.19 -6.39 -5.06
CA PHE A 68 6.51 -5.78 -5.08
C PHE A 68 7.56 -6.65 -4.38
N ASP A 69 7.25 -7.13 -3.17
CA ASP A 69 8.14 -7.98 -2.38
C ASP A 69 8.44 -9.31 -3.09
N GLU A 70 7.46 -9.87 -3.80
CA GLU A 70 7.66 -11.09 -4.61
C GLU A 70 8.68 -10.86 -5.74
N ARG A 71 8.60 -9.72 -6.45
CA ARG A 71 9.45 -9.46 -7.62
C ARG A 71 10.86 -9.00 -7.26
N PHE A 72 10.99 -8.16 -6.24
CA PHE A 72 12.24 -7.46 -5.92
C PHE A 72 12.89 -7.92 -4.61
N GLY A 73 12.22 -8.81 -3.88
CA GLY A 73 12.65 -9.25 -2.56
C GLY A 73 12.02 -8.42 -1.44
N PRO A 74 12.14 -8.89 -0.19
CA PRO A 74 11.42 -8.30 0.94
C PRO A 74 11.87 -6.87 1.21
N ALA A 75 10.92 -5.94 1.17
CA ALA A 75 11.15 -4.55 1.49
C ALA A 75 10.93 -4.26 2.99
N ILE A 76 11.88 -3.55 3.60
CA ILE A 76 11.82 -3.17 5.01
C ILE A 76 11.23 -1.78 5.12
N ARG A 77 10.05 -1.67 5.73
CA ARG A 77 9.42 -0.37 5.98
C ARG A 77 10.30 0.49 6.89
N ARG A 78 10.64 1.70 6.44
CA ARG A 78 11.42 2.70 7.18
C ARG A 78 10.54 3.74 7.84
N THR A 79 9.58 4.28 7.10
CA THR A 79 8.64 5.27 7.63
C THR A 79 7.21 4.91 7.26
N LYS A 80 6.28 5.37 8.07
CA LYS A 80 4.85 5.37 7.79
C LYS A 80 4.25 6.67 8.30
N ARG A 81 3.60 7.42 7.43
CA ARG A 81 2.82 8.60 7.80
C ARG A 81 1.44 8.22 8.34
N PRO A 82 0.83 9.07 9.18
CA PRO A 82 -0.55 8.89 9.63
C PRO A 82 -1.54 8.80 8.46
N LEU A 83 -2.66 8.10 8.67
CA LEU A 83 -3.74 7.99 7.68
C LEU A 83 -4.40 9.34 7.34
N PHE A 84 -4.28 10.31 8.26
CA PHE A 84 -4.85 11.65 8.14
C PHE A 84 -3.76 12.73 8.08
N ASP A 85 -2.57 12.40 7.55
CA ASP A 85 -1.55 13.40 7.24
C ASP A 85 -2.07 14.40 6.18
N ASP A 86 -1.78 15.68 6.37
CA ASP A 86 -2.33 16.77 5.55
C ASP A 86 -1.74 16.81 4.13
N ILE A 87 -0.61 16.14 3.89
CA ILE A 87 0.15 16.22 2.63
C ILE A 87 0.21 14.84 1.95
N LEU A 88 0.65 13.83 2.70
CA LEU A 88 0.91 12.47 2.19
C LEU A 88 0.27 11.43 3.12
N PRO A 89 -1.06 11.34 3.13
CA PRO A 89 -1.78 10.42 4.01
C PRO A 89 -1.47 8.97 3.66
N ALA A 90 -1.14 8.18 4.69
CA ALA A 90 -0.77 6.77 4.55
C ALA A 90 0.40 6.51 3.59
N GLU A 91 1.33 7.46 3.46
CA GLU A 91 2.61 7.21 2.79
C GLU A 91 3.48 6.26 3.62
N GLU A 92 4.12 5.34 2.93
CA GLU A 92 5.07 4.39 3.48
C GLU A 92 6.33 4.40 2.62
N THR A 93 7.49 4.50 3.26
CA THR A 93 8.78 4.34 2.59
C THR A 93 9.42 3.04 3.01
N TYR A 94 10.08 2.40 2.07
CA TYR A 94 10.72 1.11 2.24
C TYR A 94 12.15 1.15 1.70
N GLU A 95 12.99 0.31 2.28
CA GLU A 95 14.30 -0.01 1.73
C GLU A 95 14.41 -1.49 1.42
N PHE A 96 15.08 -1.82 0.32
CA PHE A 96 15.29 -3.20 -0.12
C PHE A 96 16.63 -3.33 -0.85
N LEU A 97 17.14 -4.56 -0.95
CA LEU A 97 18.32 -4.88 -1.74
C LEU A 97 17.86 -5.50 -3.05
N TRP A 98 18.36 -4.97 -4.17
CA TRP A 98 18.08 -5.51 -5.49
C TRP A 98 19.36 -5.48 -6.32
N ASN A 99 19.75 -6.65 -6.85
CA ASN A 99 21.03 -6.84 -7.56
C ASN A 99 22.24 -6.30 -6.76
N GLU A 100 22.30 -6.60 -5.46
CA GLU A 100 23.35 -6.15 -4.52
C GLU A 100 23.37 -4.65 -4.17
N ASP A 101 22.59 -3.85 -4.88
CA ASP A 101 22.46 -2.41 -4.65
C ASP A 101 21.30 -2.09 -3.68
N ARG A 102 21.42 -0.96 -2.96
CA ARG A 102 20.38 -0.47 -2.04
C ARG A 102 19.38 0.41 -2.77
N TYR A 103 18.10 0.09 -2.63
CA TYR A 103 16.99 0.84 -3.20
C TYR A 103 16.04 1.36 -2.12
N GLY A 104 15.37 2.46 -2.45
CA GLY A 104 14.21 2.96 -1.74
C GLY A 104 12.96 2.79 -2.61
N ALA A 105 11.83 2.48 -1.99
CA ALA A 105 10.51 2.47 -2.62
C ALA A 105 9.51 3.26 -1.79
N GLU A 106 8.61 3.95 -2.47
CA GLU A 106 7.53 4.73 -1.87
C GLU A 106 6.19 4.13 -2.25
N PHE A 107 5.29 4.09 -1.28
CA PHE A 107 3.92 3.64 -1.45
C PHE A 107 2.98 4.67 -0.81
N LEU A 108 1.80 4.85 -1.40
CA LEU A 108 0.73 5.67 -0.82
C LEU A 108 -0.53 4.84 -0.75
N TRP A 109 -1.12 4.73 0.45
CA TRP A 109 -2.25 3.82 0.71
C TRP A 109 -1.95 2.37 0.33
N GLY A 110 -0.69 1.93 0.41
CA GLY A 110 -0.27 0.57 0.02
C GLY A 110 -0.10 0.34 -1.48
N LEU A 111 -0.29 1.36 -2.32
CA LEU A 111 -0.05 1.29 -3.76
C LEU A 111 1.32 1.88 -4.10
N PHE A 112 2.03 1.24 -5.03
CA PHE A 112 3.35 1.70 -5.48
C PHE A 112 3.31 3.13 -6.03
N LEU A 113 4.30 3.95 -5.70
CA LEU A 113 4.49 5.28 -6.27
C LEU A 113 5.74 5.33 -7.16
N GLN A 114 6.88 5.00 -6.57
CA GLN A 114 8.18 5.05 -7.23
C GLN A 114 9.20 4.18 -6.48
N ALA A 115 10.25 3.80 -7.20
CA ALA A 115 11.45 3.20 -6.60
C ALA A 115 12.70 3.74 -7.29
N SER A 116 13.75 3.95 -6.51
CA SER A 116 15.02 4.45 -7.00
C SER A 116 16.19 3.89 -6.20
N MET A 117 17.36 3.85 -6.84
CA MET A 117 18.59 3.48 -6.15
C MET A 117 18.98 4.59 -5.17
N VAL A 118 19.38 4.20 -3.96
CA VAL A 118 19.83 5.14 -2.94
C VAL A 118 21.31 5.40 -3.17
N TRP A 119 21.66 6.63 -3.51
CA TRP A 119 23.04 7.07 -3.61
C TRP A 119 23.53 7.55 -2.24
N ASP A 120 24.66 7.02 -1.77
CA ASP A 120 25.37 7.53 -0.59
C ASP A 120 26.20 8.78 -0.92
#